data_AF-A0A423I6F0-F1
#
_entry.id   AF-A0A423I6F0-F1
#
_cell.length_a   1.000
_cell.length_b   1.000
_cell.length_c   1.000
_cell.angle_alpha   90.00
_cell.angle_beta   90.00
_cell.angle_gamma   90.00
#
_symmetry.space_group_name_H-M   'P 1'
#
loop_
_entity.id
_entity.type
_entity.pdbx_description
1 polymer ?
#
loop_
_entity_poly.entity_id
_entity_poly.type
_entity_poly.pdbx_seq_one_letter_code
_entity_poly.pdbx_strand_id
1 'polypeptide(L)' 'MKHELWLEPDGCQTFCLAGVHGDDARNLLSANSKLIWMVEADSHFEAMTKYYSFMAWGEYQTDFPEQDQISYAELGWGE' A
#
# COMPACT_ATOMS: atom_id res chain seq x y z
N MET A 1 7.89 3.54 5.63
CA MET A 1 6.78 4.32 5.05
C MET A 1 5.44 3.82 5.52
N LYS A 2 4.43 4.70 5.59
CA LYS A 2 3.07 4.32 5.98
C LYS A 2 2.21 4.10 4.75
N HIS A 3 1.40 3.05 4.76
CA HIS A 3 0.44 2.69 3.73
C HIS A 3 -0.98 2.76 4.27
N GLU A 4 -1.91 3.06 3.38
CA GLU A 4 -3.33 3.23 3.66
C GLU A 4 -4.12 2.33 2.70
N LEU A 5 -5.08 1.60 3.26
CA LEU A 5 -6.06 0.82 2.50
C LEU A 5 -7.41 1.51 2.57
N TRP A 6 -7.85 1.99 1.42
CA TRP A 6 -9.13 2.64 1.23
C TRP A 6 -10.12 1.67 0.56
N LEU A 7 -11.35 1.65 1.07
CA LEU A 7 -12.46 0.88 0.52
C LEU A 7 -13.48 1.85 -0.07
N GLU A 8 -13.72 1.72 -1.37
CA GLU A 8 -14.72 2.47 -2.11
C GLU A 8 -16.12 1.90 -1.88
N PRO A 9 -17.18 2.70 -2.10
CA PRO A 9 -18.57 2.24 -1.95
C PRO A 9 -18.94 1.08 -2.90
N ASP A 10 -18.23 0.92 -4.02
CA ASP A 10 -18.40 -0.20 -4.95
C ASP A 10 -17.73 -1.50 -4.48
N GLY A 11 -16.96 -1.45 -3.39
CA GLY A 11 -16.17 -2.58 -2.89
C GLY A 11 -14.75 -2.67 -3.46
N CYS A 12 -14.41 -1.78 -4.41
CA CYS A 12 -13.04 -1.59 -4.87
C CYS A 12 -12.12 -1.13 -3.73
N GLN A 13 -10.89 -1.60 -3.77
CA GLN A 13 -9.87 -1.32 -2.76
C GLN A 13 -8.69 -0.61 -3.39
N THR A 14 -8.21 0.42 -2.72
CA THR A 14 -7.02 1.16 -3.12
C THR A 14 -6.01 1.11 -2.00
N PHE A 15 -4.88 0.44 -2.25
CA PHE A 15 -3.76 0.38 -1.33
C PHE A 15 -2.66 1.31 -1.83
N CYS A 16 -2.43 2.40 -1.11
CA CYS A 16 -1.48 3.44 -1.51
C CYS A 16 -0.63 3.94 -0.32
N LEU A 17 0.42 4.70 -0.62
CA LEU A 17 1.25 5.34 0.41
C LEU A 17 0.48 6.48 1.10
N ALA A 18 0.69 6.65 2.40
CA ALA A 18 0.22 7.83 3.11
C ALA A 18 1.05 9.05 2.68
N GLY A 19 0.41 10.23 2.64
CA GLY A 19 1.08 11.50 2.32
C GLY A 19 1.21 11.77 0.82
N VAL A 20 2.28 12.48 0.43
CA VAL A 20 2.46 13.00 -0.94
C VAL A 20 2.59 11.89 -1.99
N HIS A 21 3.22 10.78 -1.64
CA HIS A 21 3.46 9.67 -2.56
C HIS A 21 2.19 8.86 -2.92
N GLY A 22 1.10 9.01 -2.16
CA GLY A 22 -0.20 8.43 -2.51
C GLY A 22 -1.31 9.47 -2.65
N ASP A 23 -0.98 10.76 -2.73
CA ASP A 23 -1.97 11.82 -2.92
C ASP A 23 -2.69 11.68 -4.27
N ASP A 24 -1.94 11.34 -5.32
CA ASP A 24 -2.51 11.08 -6.65
C ASP A 24 -3.54 9.94 -6.61
N ALA A 25 -3.20 8.82 -5.97
CA ALA A 25 -4.13 7.71 -5.77
C ALA A 25 -5.34 8.11 -4.91
N ARG A 26 -5.14 8.91 -3.85
CA ARG A 26 -6.23 9.40 -2.99
C ARG A 26 -7.16 10.39 -3.72
N ASN A 27 -6.64 11.19 -4.65
CA ASN A 27 -7.43 12.11 -5.47
C ASN A 27 -8.37 11.38 -6.46
N LEU A 28 -8.04 10.13 -6.81
CA LEU A 28 -8.89 9.29 -7.65
C LEU A 28 -10.02 8.58 -6.88
N LEU A 29 -9.96 8.57 -5.55
CA LEU A 29 -10.96 7.91 -4.71
C LEU A 29 -12.31 8.63 -4.77
N SER A 30 -13.39 7.85 -4.73
CA SER A 30 -14.72 8.40 -4.48
C SER A 30 -14.78 9.16 -3.15
N ALA A 31 -15.59 10.23 -3.08
CA ALA A 31 -15.78 11.01 -1.84
C ALA A 31 -16.32 10.19 -0.64
N ASN A 32 -16.93 9.03 -0.91
CA ASN A 32 -17.44 8.09 0.11
C ASN A 32 -16.45 6.97 0.45
N SER A 33 -15.23 7.01 -0.05
CA SER A 33 -14.21 6.02 0.24
C SER A 33 -13.81 6.10 1.72
N LYS A 34 -13.61 4.94 2.33
CA LYS A 34 -13.31 4.82 3.76
C LYS A 34 -11.94 4.22 3.95
N LEU A 35 -11.13 4.86 4.79
CA LEU A 35 -9.90 4.26 5.27
C LEU A 35 -10.24 3.11 6.21
N ILE A 36 -9.94 1.88 5.80
CA ILE A 36 -10.27 0.68 6.58
C ILE A 36 -9.05 0.10 7.30
N TRP A 37 -7.84 0.41 6.81
CA TRP A 37 -6.61 -0.12 7.40
C TRP A 37 -5.41 0.77 7.09
N MET A 38 -4.44 0.76 8.00
CA MET A 38 -3.17 1.45 7.84
C MET A 38 -2.05 0.57 8.37
N VAL A 39 -0.91 0.59 7.68
CA VAL A 39 0.23 -0.25 8.04
C VAL A 39 1.54 0.45 7.70
N GLU A 40 2.54 0.25 8.54
CA GLU A 40 3.90 0.70 8.26
C GLU A 40 4.66 -0.44 7.59
N ALA A 41 5.39 -0.11 6.52
CA ALA A 41 6.22 -1.03 5.77
C ALA A 41 7.53 -0.36 5.35
N ASP A 42 8.60 -1.15 5.35
CA ASP A 42 9.92 -0.66 4.95
C ASP A 42 10.16 -0.77 3.43
N SER A 43 9.45 -1.66 2.74
CA SER A 43 9.54 -1.88 1.29
C SER A 43 8.17 -2.21 0.68
N HIS A 44 8.06 -2.15 -0.65
CA HIS A 44 6.83 -2.49 -1.36
C HIS A 44 6.44 -3.97 -1.13
N PHE A 45 7.43 -4.87 -1.15
CA PHE A 45 7.23 -6.28 -0.85
C PHE A 45 6.63 -6.49 0.55
N GLU A 46 7.15 -5.80 1.56
CA GLU A 46 6.65 -5.92 2.92
C GLU A 46 5.22 -5.37 3.04
N ALA A 47 4.93 -4.24 2.37
CA ALA A 47 3.60 -3.65 2.34
C ALA A 47 2.58 -4.61 1.73
N MET A 48 2.91 -5.19 0.56
CA MET A 48 2.07 -6.15 -0.15
C MET A 48 1.88 -7.45 0.63
N THR A 49 2.93 -7.94 1.30
CA THR A 49 2.86 -9.13 2.17
C THR A 49 1.89 -8.91 3.33
N LYS A 50 1.99 -7.76 4.00
CA LYS A 50 1.07 -7.40 5.10
C LYS A 50 -0.36 -7.22 4.58
N TYR A 51 -0.53 -6.62 3.41
CA TYR A 51 -1.84 -6.46 2.76
C TYR A 51 -2.50 -7.80 2.42
N TYR A 52 -1.76 -8.73 1.80
CA TYR A 52 -2.26 -10.08 1.50
C TYR A 52 -2.64 -10.84 2.77
N SER A 53 -1.85 -10.70 3.83
CA SER A 53 -2.15 -11.27 5.14
C SER A 53 -3.43 -10.69 5.75
N PHE A 54 -3.63 -9.37 5.66
CA PHE A 54 -4.84 -8.69 6.12
C PHE A 54 -6.09 -9.13 5.35
N MET A 55 -5.96 -9.33 4.03
CA MET A 55 -7.03 -9.81 3.16
C MET A 55 -7.28 -11.32 3.25
N ALA A 56 -6.45 -12.05 4.01
CA ALA A 56 -6.45 -13.50 4.08
C ALA A 56 -6.31 -14.17 2.70
N TRP A 57 -5.57 -13.55 1.78
CA TRP A 57 -5.29 -14.08 0.44
C TRP A 57 -4.10 -15.05 0.41
N GLY A 58 -3.33 -15.14 1.50
CA GLY A 58 -2.18 -16.02 1.63
C GLY A 58 -0.85 -15.26 1.52
N GLU A 59 0.18 -15.94 1.04
CA GLU A 59 1.52 -15.37 0.88
C GLU A 59 1.61 -14.56 -0.41
N TYR A 60 2.16 -13.35 -0.31
CA TYR A 60 2.46 -12.53 -1.48
C TYR A 60 3.72 -13.05 -2.17
N GLN A 61 3.63 -13.28 -3.48
CA GLN A 61 4.78 -13.63 -4.32
C GLN A 61 4.96 -12.56 -5.39
N THR A 62 6.20 -12.12 -5.60
CA THR A 62 6.57 -11.21 -6.69
C THR A 62 7.52 -11.91 -7.66
N ASP A 63 7.39 -11.56 -8.94
CA ASP A 63 8.31 -11.98 -10.00
C ASP A 63 9.58 -11.11 -10.04
N PHE A 64 9.57 -9.95 -9.35
CA PHE A 64 10.64 -8.95 -9.35
C PHE A 64 11.16 -8.63 -7.93
N PRO A 65 11.67 -9.62 -7.18
CA PRO A 65 12.10 -9.43 -5.79
C PRO A 65 13.17 -8.35 -5.65
N GLU A 66 14.06 -8.20 -6.64
CA GLU A 66 15.12 -7.20 -6.63
C GLU A 66 14.62 -5.76 -6.59
N GLN A 67 13.40 -5.47 -7.07
CA GLN A 67 12.80 -4.13 -7.02
C GLN A 67 11.85 -3.99 -5.84
N ASP A 68 11.02 -5.01 -5.59
CA ASP A 68 10.01 -4.96 -4.53
C ASP A 68 10.63 -5.01 -3.13
N GLN A 69 11.78 -5.66 -2.98
CA GLN A 69 12.48 -5.74 -1.70
C GLN A 69 13.35 -4.51 -1.41
N ILE A 70 13.51 -3.59 -2.37
CA ILE A 70 14.23 -2.34 -2.11
C ILE A 70 13.45 -1.54 -1.07
N SER A 71 14.13 -1.21 0.03
CA SER A 71 13.55 -0.37 1.07
C SER A 71 13.27 1.03 0.54
N TYR A 72 12.21 1.65 1.04
CA TYR A 72 11.89 3.04 0.73
C TYR A 72 13.04 3.98 1.11
N ALA A 73 13.81 3.66 2.15
CA ALA A 73 15.02 4.40 2.51
C ALA A 73 16.06 4.39 1.38
N GLU A 74 16.29 3.24 0.74
CA GLU A 74 17.24 3.10 -0.39
C GLU A 74 16.74 3.85 -1.64
N LEU A 75 15.42 3.97 -1.81
CA LEU A 75 14.78 4.77 -2.86
C LEU A 75 14.79 6.29 -2.56
N GLY A 76 15.30 6.70 -1.40
CA GLY A 76 15.29 8.09 -0.95
C GLY A 76 13.92 8.59 -0.50
N TRP A 77 13.01 7.68 -0.16
CA TRP A 77 11.65 7.95 0.33
C TRP A 77 11.52 7.64 1.83
N GLY A 78 12.63 7.53 2.56
CA GLY A 78 12.66 7.18 3.98
C GLY A 78 12.37 8.32 4.96
N GLU A 79 11.95 9.50 4.47
CA GLU A 79 11.76 10.73 5.27
C GLU A 79 10.31 11.23 5.26
#